data_AF-A0A920TPS8-F1
#
_entry.id   AF-A0A920TPS8-F1
#
_cell.length_a   1.000
_cell.length_b   1.000
_cell.length_c   1.000
_cell.angle_alpha   90.00
_cell.angle_beta   90.00
_cell.angle_gamma   90.00
#
_symmetry.space_group_name_H-M   'P 1'
#
loop_
_entity.id
_entity.type
_entity.pdbx_description
1 polymer ?
#
loop_
_entity_poly.entity_id
_entity_poly.type
_entity_poly.pdbx_seq_one_letter_code
_entity_poly.pdbx_strand_id
1 'polypeptide(L)' 'MELPVVNHEVYFAKIGDDHKFPIKKFGELANYLIQNKIVKKFHKPSPCSFETLSLPCKKLYFRH' A
#
# COMPACT_ATOMS: atom_id res chain seq x y z
N MET A 1 20.31 -0.99 12.83
CA MET A 1 18.90 -1.45 12.76
C MET A 1 18.33 -1.00 11.42
N GLU A 2 17.66 -1.87 10.67
CA GLU A 2 17.04 -1.50 9.38
C GLU A 2 15.57 -1.10 9.60
N LEU A 3 15.11 -0.06 8.90
CA LEU A 3 13.72 0.43 8.99
C LEU A 3 12.77 -0.54 8.26
N PRO A 4 11.76 -1.12 8.95
CA PRO A 4 10.85 -2.10 8.35
C PRO A 4 9.73 -1.40 7.57
N VAL A 5 10.06 -0.89 6.38
CA VAL A 5 9.10 -0.18 5.53
C VAL A 5 8.37 -1.15 4.60
N VAL A 6 7.04 -1.17 4.66
CA VAL A 6 6.18 -1.95 3.77
C VAL A 6 5.85 -1.15 2.51
N ASN A 7 6.01 -1.75 1.34
CA ASN A 7 5.58 -1.15 0.07
C ASN A 7 5.23 -2.24 -0.96
N HIS A 8 4.29 -1.95 -1.87
CA HIS A 8 3.91 -2.85 -2.96
C HIS A 8 3.60 -2.06 -4.24
N GLU A 9 4.00 -2.59 -5.40
CA GLU A 9 3.68 -2.01 -6.72
C GLU A 9 2.17 -1.88 -7.03
N VAL A 10 1.27 -2.67 -6.43
CA VAL A 10 -0.19 -2.45 -6.63
C VAL A 10 -0.74 -1.25 -5.86
N TYR A 11 0.08 -0.57 -5.04
CA TYR A 11 -0.30 0.73 -4.47
C TYR A 11 -0.39 1.83 -5.54
N PHE A 12 0.11 1.58 -6.76
CA PHE A 12 -0.20 2.36 -7.94
C PHE A 12 -1.60 2.00 -8.45
N ALA A 13 -2.61 2.61 -7.86
CA ALA A 13 -3.98 2.42 -8.30
C ALA A 13 -4.15 2.98 -9.73
N LYS A 14 -4.66 2.15 -10.65
CA LYS A 14 -5.13 2.61 -11.97
C LYS A 14 -6.50 3.26 -11.78
N ILE A 15 -6.51 4.50 -11.31
CA ILE A 15 -7.71 5.31 -11.15
C ILE A 15 -7.84 6.19 -12.40
N GLY A 16 -9.05 6.44 -12.89
CA GLY A 16 -9.27 7.31 -14.04
C GLY A 16 -8.71 8.73 -13.84
N ASP A 17 -8.43 9.43 -14.94
CA ASP A 17 -7.69 10.69 -14.96
C ASP A 17 -8.31 11.82 -14.11
N ASP A 18 -9.61 11.74 -13.81
CA ASP A 18 -10.36 12.75 -13.06
C ASP A 18 -10.28 12.60 -11.52
N HIS A 19 -9.43 11.72 -11.04
CA HIS A 19 -9.29 11.50 -9.61
C HIS A 19 -8.44 12.61 -8.93
N LYS A 20 -8.84 13.01 -7.71
CA LYS A 20 -8.13 14.03 -6.91
C LYS A 20 -6.91 13.51 -6.17
N PHE A 21 -6.74 12.19 -6.12
CA PHE A 21 -5.58 11.61 -5.45
C PHE A 21 -4.34 11.80 -6.35
N PRO A 22 -3.11 11.74 -5.85
CA PRO A 22 -1.93 11.73 -6.71
C PRO A 22 -1.51 10.28 -6.93
N ILE A 23 -1.79 9.69 -8.11
CA ILE A 23 -1.47 8.27 -8.42
C ILE A 23 -0.02 7.90 -8.10
N LYS A 24 0.91 8.82 -8.36
CA LYS A 24 2.35 8.59 -8.19
C LYS A 24 2.84 8.80 -6.75
N LYS A 25 2.00 9.28 -5.82
CA LYS A 25 2.39 9.69 -4.46
C LYS A 25 3.26 8.64 -3.76
N PHE A 26 2.83 7.38 -3.77
CA PHE A 26 3.53 6.31 -3.08
C PHE A 26 4.81 5.87 -3.79
N GLY A 27 4.86 5.97 -5.12
CA GLY A 27 6.07 5.69 -5.89
C GLY A 27 7.15 6.73 -5.70
N GLU A 28 6.78 8.01 -5.75
CA GLU A 28 7.71 9.11 -5.50
C GLU A 28 8.31 9.00 -4.09
N LEU A 29 7.49 8.68 -3.09
CA LEU A 29 7.98 8.44 -1.73
C LEU A 29 8.93 7.24 -1.66
N ALA A 30 8.59 6.11 -2.30
CA ALA A 30 9.44 4.93 -2.32
C ALA A 30 10.80 5.23 -2.99
N ASN A 31 10.79 5.94 -4.11
CA ASN A 31 11.99 6.37 -4.82
C ASN A 31 12.86 7.28 -3.94
N TYR A 32 12.26 8.26 -3.29
CA TYR A 32 12.95 9.17 -2.36
C TYR A 32 13.65 8.40 -1.24
N LEU A 33 12.99 7.41 -0.64
CA LEU A 33 13.56 6.60 0.45
C LEU A 33 14.76 5.77 0.00
N ILE A 34 14.73 5.21 -1.22
CA ILE A 34 15.86 4.46 -1.80
C ILE A 34 17.01 5.42 -2.13
N GLN A 35 16.72 6.53 -2.82
CA GLN A 35 17.74 7.50 -3.25
C GLN A 35 18.52 8.08 -2.07
N ASN A 36 17.84 8.35 -0.96
CA ASN A 36 18.45 8.85 0.27
C ASN A 36 19.08 7.74 1.14
N LYS A 37 19.09 6.48 0.66
CA LYS A 37 19.63 5.32 1.38
C LYS A 37 19.01 5.10 2.77
N ILE A 38 17.77 5.57 2.97
CA ILE A 38 17.01 5.42 4.22
C ILE A 38 16.50 3.98 4.34
N VAL A 39 16.06 3.40 3.21
CA VAL A 39 15.56 2.04 3.12
C VAL A 39 16.35 1.28 2.08
N LYS A 40 16.90 0.11 2.45
CA LYS A 40 17.60 -0.77 1.50
C LYS A 40 16.66 -1.73 0.77
N LYS A 41 15.61 -2.20 1.46
CA LYS A 41 14.62 -3.13 0.92
C LYS A 41 13.25 -2.82 1.51
N PHE A 42 12.22 -2.97 0.69
CA PHE A 42 10.83 -2.89 1.15
C PHE A 42 10.32 -4.29 1.52
N HIS A 43 9.50 -4.36 2.55
CA HIS A 43 8.73 -5.55 2.89
C HIS A 43 7.51 -5.62 1.99
N LYS A 44 7.34 -6.74 1.28
CA LYS A 44 6.14 -6.98 0.48
C LYS A 44 5.01 -7.48 1.40
N PRO A 45 3.85 -6.80 1.44
CA PRO A 45 2.71 -7.26 2.22
C PRO A 45 2.04 -8.47 1.58
N SER A 46 1.33 -9.25 2.38
CA SER A 46 0.35 -10.23 1.92
C SER A 46 -1.08 -9.65 2.03
N PRO A 47 -2.04 -10.18 1.26
CA PRO A 47 -3.45 -9.85 1.47
C PRO A 47 -3.90 -10.14 2.91
N CYS A 48 -4.83 -9.33 3.41
CA CYS A 48 -5.46 -9.55 4.71
C CYS A 48 -6.33 -10.81 4.68
N SER A 49 -6.38 -11.56 5.78
CA SER A 49 -7.32 -12.70 5.90
C SER A 49 -8.76 -12.20 5.99
N PHE A 50 -9.71 -13.02 5.55
CA PHE A 50 -11.14 -12.68 5.68
C PHE A 50 -11.55 -12.49 7.13
N GLU A 51 -11.02 -13.32 8.03
CA GLU A 51 -11.26 -13.23 9.47
C GLU A 51 -10.87 -11.84 10.00
N THR A 52 -9.63 -11.41 9.76
CA THR A 52 -9.13 -10.10 10.20
C THR A 52 -9.85 -8.94 9.51
N LEU A 53 -10.15 -9.06 8.22
CA LEU A 53 -10.88 -8.04 7.45
C LEU A 53 -12.31 -7.84 7.99
N SER A 54 -12.93 -8.90 8.51
CA SER A 54 -14.31 -8.90 9.01
C SER A 54 -14.49 -8.32 10.42
N LEU A 55 -13.40 -8.08 11.16
CA LEU A 55 -13.45 -7.52 12.51
C LEU A 55 -13.96 -6.06 12.54
N PRO A 56 -13.41 -5.12 11.73
CA PRO A 56 -13.84 -3.72 11.77
C PRO A 56 -15.08 -3.41 10.93
N CYS A 57 -15.40 -4.23 9.93
CA CYS A 57 -16.54 -4.02 9.04
C CYS A 57 -17.72 -4.89 9.49
N LYS A 58 -18.90 -4.30 9.73
CA LYS A 58 -20.15 -5.08 9.90
C LYS A 58 -20.25 -6.05 8.72
N LYS A 59 -20.42 -7.36 9.01
CA LYS A 59 -20.42 -8.54 8.11
C LYS A 59 -21.20 -8.43 6.79
N LEU A 60 -21.88 -7.31 6.53
CA LEU A 60 -22.80 -7.06 5.42
C LEU A 60 -22.10 -6.69 4.10
N TYR A 61 -20.88 -6.15 4.12
CA TYR A 61 -20.25 -5.61 2.90
C TYR A 61 -19.43 -6.60 2.05
N PHE A 62 -19.11 -7.80 2.56
CA PHE A 62 -18.19 -8.74 1.90
C PHE A 62 -18.83 -10.04 1.40
N ARG A 63 -20.17 -10.13 1.42
CA ARG A 63 -20.89 -11.25 0.80
C ARG A 63 -21.49 -10.77 -0.53
N HIS A 64 -20.85 -11.16 -1.62
CA HIS A 64 -21.46 -11.23 -2.95
C HIS A 64 -21.83 -12.68 -3.23
#